data_AF-A0A7W1TDN6-F1
#
_entry.id   AF-A0A7W1TDN6-F1
#
_cell.length_a   1.000
_cell.length_b   1.000
_cell.length_c   1.000
_cell.angle_alpha   90.00
_cell.angle_beta   90.00
_cell.angle_gamma   90.00
#
_symmetry.space_group_name_H-M   'P 1'
#
loop_
_entity.id
_entity.type
_entity.pdbx_description
1 polymer ?
#
loop_
_entity_poly.entity_id
_entity_poly.type
_entity_poly.pdbx_seq_one_letter_code
_entity_poly.pdbx_strand_id
1 'polypeptide(L)'
;MTCNRRHPSPTGPRAPARLVVFDFDGTLSWLRHGWPRIMTAVMRAHLPARAGEDEAASDALLAGIVLGMNGHPTILQMTRFAALVQERGGPVLAPEALRAEYQAHLDTA
;
A
#
# COMPACT_ATOMS: atom_id res chain seq x y z
N MET A 1 14.16 9.31 -51.65
CA MET A 1 15.39 9.48 -50.85
C MET A 1 15.07 9.15 -49.41
N THR A 2 15.52 8.00 -48.92
CA THR A 2 15.34 7.54 -47.53
C THR A 2 16.62 7.84 -46.73
N CYS A 3 16.51 8.46 -45.56
CA CYS A 3 17.61 8.50 -44.60
C CYS A 3 17.22 7.72 -43.35
N ASN A 4 17.69 6.48 -43.31
CA ASN A 4 17.59 5.52 -42.22
C ASN A 4 18.67 5.85 -41.17
N ARG A 5 18.29 6.43 -40.03
CA ARG A 5 19.21 6.71 -38.93
C ARG A 5 19.43 5.44 -38.11
N ARG A 6 20.42 4.62 -38.49
CA ARG A 6 20.85 3.46 -37.69
C ARG A 6 21.65 3.95 -36.48
N HIS A 7 21.17 3.67 -35.28
CA HIS A 7 21.99 3.70 -34.07
C HIS A 7 22.89 2.45 -34.04
N PRO A 8 24.21 2.58 -33.78
CA PRO A 8 25.07 1.41 -33.66
C PRO A 8 24.74 0.63 -32.39
N SER A 9 24.45 -0.68 -32.54
CA SER A 9 24.32 -1.61 -31.42
C SER A 9 25.70 -1.87 -30.79
N PRO A 10 25.86 -1.84 -29.46
CA PRO A 10 27.13 -2.16 -28.83
C PRO A 10 27.41 -3.67 -28.92
N THR A 11 28.44 -4.03 -29.68
CA THR A 11 28.96 -5.41 -29.81
C THR A 11 30.10 -5.63 -28.81
N GLY A 12 29.77 -6.04 -27.59
CA GLY A 12 30.73 -6.48 -26.57
C GLY A 12 30.06 -7.47 -25.61
N PRO A 13 30.80 -8.40 -24.99
CA PRO A 13 30.22 -9.40 -24.09
C PRO A 13 29.55 -8.70 -22.89
N ARG A 14 28.23 -8.84 -22.77
CA ARG A 14 27.51 -8.39 -21.57
C ARG A 14 27.91 -9.30 -20.41
N ALA A 15 28.30 -8.73 -19.29
CA ALA A 15 28.48 -9.49 -18.05
C ALA A 15 27.18 -10.27 -17.74
N PRO A 16 27.26 -11.53 -17.25
CA PRO A 16 26.07 -12.30 -16.93
C PRO A 16 25.25 -11.58 -15.86
N ALA A 17 23.93 -11.53 -16.05
CA ALA A 17 23.04 -10.98 -15.04
C ALA A 17 23.21 -11.77 -13.73
N ARG A 18 23.54 -11.08 -12.63
CA ARG A 18 23.77 -11.70 -11.32
C ARG A 18 22.48 -11.98 -10.55
N LEU A 19 21.39 -11.28 -10.92
CA LEU A 19 20.06 -11.40 -10.32
C LEU A 19 19.03 -10.90 -11.35
N VAL A 20 17.90 -11.60 -11.47
CA VAL A 20 16.75 -11.20 -12.28
C VAL A 20 15.53 -11.20 -11.36
N VAL A 21 14.82 -10.08 -11.32
CA VAL A 21 13.53 -9.95 -10.62
C VAL A 21 12.45 -9.83 -11.69
N PHE A 22 11.46 -10.72 -11.63
CA PHE A 22 10.32 -10.69 -12.54
C PHE A 22 9.18 -9.92 -11.87
N ASP A 23 8.67 -8.94 -12.59
CA ASP A 23 7.48 -8.18 -12.22
C ASP A 23 6.29 -8.74 -13.00
N PHE A 24 5.33 -9.32 -12.30
CA PHE A 24 4.20 -10.01 -12.94
C PHE A 24 2.93 -9.15 -13.00
N ASP A 25 2.88 -7.99 -12.34
CA ASP A 25 1.70 -7.12 -12.32
C ASP A 25 2.00 -5.60 -12.44
N GLY A 26 3.27 -5.19 -12.58
CA GLY A 26 3.69 -3.78 -12.70
C GLY A 26 4.29 -3.17 -11.42
N THR A 27 4.49 -3.98 -10.38
CA THR A 27 4.98 -3.64 -9.03
C THR A 27 6.38 -3.02 -8.96
N LEU A 28 7.24 -3.17 -9.97
CA LEU A 28 8.61 -2.62 -9.90
C LEU A 28 8.72 -1.12 -10.21
N SER A 29 7.62 -0.38 -10.42
CA SER A 29 7.68 1.03 -10.87
C SER A 29 8.21 2.04 -9.84
N TRP A 30 8.24 1.74 -8.53
CA TRP A 30 9.00 2.41 -7.45
C TRP A 30 8.59 1.66 -6.16
N LEU A 31 9.52 1.31 -5.26
CA LEU A 31 9.16 0.81 -3.91
C LEU A 31 8.09 1.78 -3.36
N ARG A 32 6.86 1.31 -3.07
CA ARG A 32 5.78 2.15 -2.49
C ARG A 32 6.17 2.59 -1.08
N HIS A 33 7.20 3.43 -0.98
CA HIS A 33 7.69 3.97 0.27
C HIS A 33 6.57 4.78 0.91
N GLY A 34 6.35 4.55 2.20
CA GLY A 34 5.28 5.25 2.91
C GLY A 34 3.88 4.64 2.75
N TRP A 35 3.71 3.49 2.07
CA TRP A 35 2.43 2.77 2.07
C TRP A 35 1.83 2.56 3.48
N PRO A 36 2.62 2.28 4.55
CA PRO A 36 2.04 2.14 5.89
C PRO A 36 1.43 3.45 6.37
N ARG A 37 2.05 4.59 6.04
CA ARG A 37 1.55 5.92 6.42
C ARG A 37 0.23 6.24 5.71
N ILE A 38 0.12 5.88 4.43
CA ILE A 38 -1.11 6.05 3.64
C ILE A 38 -2.23 5.17 4.21
N MET A 39 -1.94 3.90 4.50
CA MET A 39 -2.93 2.99 5.08
C MET A 39 -3.39 3.46 6.47
N THR A 40 -2.46 3.87 7.34
CA THR A 40 -2.79 4.43 8.66
C THR A 40 -3.63 5.70 8.53
N ALA A 41 -3.37 6.56 7.54
CA ALA A 41 -4.16 7.77 7.33
C ALA A 41 -5.60 7.45 6.93
N VAL A 42 -5.81 6.51 6.00
CA VAL A 42 -7.14 6.04 5.62
C VAL A 42 -7.86 5.46 6.83
N MET A 43 -7.21 4.55 7.58
CA MET A 43 -7.83 3.97 8.78
C MET A 43 -8.14 5.03 9.84
N ARG A 44 -7.27 6.02 10.06
CA ARG A 44 -7.49 7.10 11.03
C ARG A 44 -8.72 7.92 10.71
N ALA A 45 -8.97 8.23 9.44
CA ALA A 45 -10.14 9.01 9.01
C ALA A 45 -11.47 8.34 9.40
N HIS A 46 -11.47 7.01 9.55
CA HIS A 46 -12.65 6.21 9.87
C HIS A 46 -12.67 5.67 11.30
N LEU A 47 -11.62 5.90 12.11
CA LEU A 47 -11.54 5.40 13.48
C LEU A 47 -12.35 6.31 14.42
N PRO A 48 -13.39 5.81 15.10
CA PRO A 48 -14.13 6.62 16.07
C PRO A 48 -13.23 7.02 17.26
N ALA A 49 -13.23 8.31 17.58
CA ALA A 49 -12.55 8.82 18.77
C ALA A 49 -13.24 8.32 20.04
N ARG A 50 -12.46 7.95 21.05
CA ARG A 50 -12.96 7.64 22.40
C ARG A 50 -12.60 8.76 23.38
N ALA A 51 -13.51 9.05 24.31
CA ALA A 51 -13.25 10.03 25.34
C ALA A 51 -12.06 9.60 26.22
N GLY A 52 -11.08 10.48 26.38
CA GLY A 52 -9.86 10.22 27.15
C GLY A 52 -8.84 9.31 26.46
N GLU A 53 -9.02 9.01 25.17
CA GLU A 53 -8.03 8.26 24.40
C GLU A 53 -6.86 9.16 23.99
N ASP A 54 -5.64 8.66 24.24
CA ASP A 54 -4.41 9.28 23.77
C ASP A 54 -4.23 9.01 22.26
N GLU A 55 -3.93 10.06 21.49
CA GLU A 55 -3.63 9.94 20.07
C GLU A 55 -2.53 8.90 19.83
N ALA A 56 -1.49 8.86 20.67
CA ALA A 56 -0.40 7.89 20.52
C ALA A 56 -0.88 6.43 20.68
N ALA A 57 -1.89 6.18 21.51
CA ALA A 57 -2.48 4.85 21.66
C ALA A 57 -3.27 4.44 20.41
N SER A 58 -3.99 5.38 19.79
CA SER A 58 -4.68 5.17 18.52
C SER A 58 -3.70 4.91 17.38
N ASP A 59 -2.61 5.67 17.31
CA ASP A 59 -1.52 5.45 16.35
C ASP A 59 -0.92 4.05 16.48
N ALA A 60 -0.60 3.63 17.70
CA ALA A 60 -0.03 2.31 17.96
C ALA A 60 -0.99 1.18 17.59
N LEU A 61 -2.28 1.34 17.85
CA LEU A 61 -3.31 0.37 17.47
C LEU A 61 -3.40 0.21 15.95
N LEU A 62 -3.45 1.32 15.21
CA LEU A 62 -3.50 1.29 13.76
C LEU A 62 -2.21 0.70 13.17
N ALA A 63 -1.05 1.11 13.67
CA ALA A 63 0.23 0.54 13.28
C ALA A 63 0.32 -0.97 13.54
N GLY A 64 -0.28 -1.45 14.63
CA GLY A 64 -0.38 -2.87 14.96
C GLY A 64 -1.14 -3.68 13.90
N ILE A 65 -2.22 -3.13 13.32
CA ILE A 65 -2.93 -3.76 12.21
C ILE A 65 -2.06 -3.72 10.94
N VAL A 66 -1.60 -2.54 10.56
CA VAL A 66 -0.89 -2.30 9.29
C VAL A 66 0.41 -3.11 9.20
N LEU A 67 1.23 -3.08 10.25
CA LEU A 67 2.52 -3.77 10.28
C LEU A 67 2.38 -5.23 10.70
N GLY A 68 1.50 -5.54 11.65
CA GLY A 68 1.30 -6.90 12.15
C GLY A 68 0.65 -7.83 11.12
N MET A 69 -0.08 -7.28 10.15
CA MET A 69 -0.68 -8.01 9.05
C MET A 69 0.03 -7.78 7.70
N ASN A 70 1.27 -7.27 7.73
CA ASN A 70 2.08 -7.15 6.53
C ASN A 70 2.26 -8.53 5.85
N GLY A 71 2.19 -8.56 4.52
CA GLY A 71 2.24 -9.79 3.72
C GLY A 71 0.88 -10.48 3.53
N HIS A 72 -0.15 -10.11 4.31
CA HIS A 72 -1.51 -10.56 4.04
C HIS A 72 -2.17 -9.71 2.95
N PRO A 73 -3.16 -10.29 2.21
CA PRO A 73 -3.98 -9.51 1.29
C PRO A 73 -4.60 -8.30 1.99
N THR A 74 -4.53 -7.12 1.37
CA THR A 74 -5.02 -5.84 1.94
C THR A 74 -6.46 -5.92 2.42
N ILE A 75 -7.31 -6.70 1.75
CA ILE A 75 -8.71 -6.87 2.16
C ILE A 75 -8.84 -7.44 3.58
N LEU A 76 -7.92 -8.31 4.04
CA LEU A 76 -7.95 -8.84 5.40
C LEU A 76 -7.62 -7.76 6.44
N GLN A 77 -6.73 -6.83 6.11
CA GLN A 77 -6.43 -5.68 6.96
C GLN A 77 -7.65 -4.75 7.05
N MET A 78 -8.33 -4.52 5.93
CA MET A 78 -9.57 -3.72 5.89
C MET A 78 -10.71 -4.38 6.67
N THR A 79 -10.85 -5.71 6.57
CA THR A 79 -11.83 -6.47 7.36
C THR A 79 -11.53 -6.40 8.85
N ARG A 80 -10.26 -6.55 9.27
CA ARG A 80 -9.90 -6.44 10.68
C ARG A 80 -10.15 -5.02 11.20
N PHE A 81 -9.82 -4.01 10.42
CA PHE A 81 -10.08 -2.62 10.78
C PHE A 81 -11.59 -2.31 10.87
N ALA A 82 -12.41 -2.78 9.91
CA ALA A 82 -13.86 -2.62 9.98
C ALA A 82 -14.45 -3.28 11.24
N ALA A 83 -13.96 -4.46 11.63
CA ALA A 83 -14.33 -5.11 12.88
C ALA A 83 -13.92 -4.27 14.11
N LEU A 84 -12.71 -3.70 14.11
CA LEU A 84 -12.27 -2.78 15.18
C LEU A 84 -13.18 -1.55 15.30
N VAL A 85 -13.59 -0.94 14.17
CA VAL A 85 -14.52 0.20 14.17
C VAL A 85 -15.86 -0.20 14.79
N GLN A 86 -16.37 -1.39 14.46
CA GLN A 86 -17.58 -1.95 15.09
C GLN A 86 -17.41 -2.22 16.59
N GLU A 87 -16.29 -2.82 17.01
CA GLU A 87 -15.94 -3.03 18.43
C GLU A 87 -15.87 -1.69 19.21
N ARG A 88 -15.61 -0.58 18.50
CA ARG A 88 -15.60 0.78 19.05
C ARG A 88 -16.97 1.48 19.01
N GLY A 89 -18.02 0.83 18.51
CA GLY A 89 -19.36 1.41 18.36
C GLY A 89 -19.51 2.34 17.17
N GLY A 90 -18.59 2.28 16.20
CA GLY A 90 -18.62 3.06 14.97
C GLY A 90 -19.59 2.51 13.91
N PRO A 91 -19.62 3.12 12.72
CA PRO A 91 -20.46 2.66 11.60
C PRO A 91 -19.94 1.36 10.99
N VAL A 92 -20.84 0.61 10.34
CA VAL A 92 -20.46 -0.60 9.58
C VAL A 92 -19.75 -0.16 8.31
N LEU A 93 -18.46 -0.42 8.23
CA LEU A 93 -17.64 -0.09 7.06
C LEU A 93 -17.52 -1.30 6.14
N ALA A 94 -17.68 -1.08 4.83
CA ALA A 94 -17.42 -2.10 3.82
C ALA A 94 -15.90 -2.21 3.57
N PRO A 95 -15.27 -3.38 3.80
CA PRO A 95 -13.83 -3.56 3.58
C PRO A 95 -13.39 -3.25 2.15
N GLU A 96 -14.24 -3.53 1.16
CA GLU A 96 -13.98 -3.26 -0.26
C GLU A 96 -13.91 -1.76 -0.55
N ALA A 97 -14.75 -0.96 0.11
CA ALA A 97 -14.74 0.50 -0.03
C ALA A 97 -13.46 1.10 0.57
N LEU A 98 -13.08 0.65 1.77
CA LEU A 98 -11.82 1.05 2.41
C LEU A 98 -10.59 0.66 1.56
N ARG A 99 -10.62 -0.54 0.96
CA ARG A 99 -9.57 -0.98 0.04
C ARG A 99 -9.49 -0.08 -1.19
N ALA A 100 -10.64 0.29 -1.77
CA ALA A 100 -10.70 1.16 -2.94
C ALA A 100 -10.18 2.57 -2.63
N GLU A 101 -10.53 3.12 -1.46
CA GLU A 101 -10.02 4.40 -0.98
C GLU A 101 -8.49 4.36 -0.79
N TYR A 102 -7.98 3.34 -0.11
CA TYR A 102 -6.54 3.12 0.04
C TYR A 102 -5.82 3.03 -1.31
N GLN A 103 -6.39 2.28 -2.27
CA GLN A 103 -5.82 2.18 -3.61
C GLN A 103 -5.79 3.54 -4.32
N ALA A 104 -6.87 4.31 -4.25
CA ALA A 104 -6.94 5.64 -4.85
C ALA A 104 -5.87 6.57 -4.29
N HIS A 105 -5.65 6.56 -2.97
CA HIS A 105 -4.58 7.36 -2.36
C HIS A 105 -3.19 6.93 -2.82
N LEU A 106 -2.93 5.62 -2.91
CA LEU A 106 -1.62 5.12 -3.37
C LEU A 106 -1.33 5.47 -4.82
N ASP A 107 -2.34 5.49 -5.68
CA ASP A 107 -2.15 5.78 -7.10
C ASP A 107 -1.87 7.27 -7.35
N THR A 108 -2.13 8.12 -6.37
CA THR A 108 -1.85 9.57 -6.38
C THR A 108 -0.64 9.98 -5.52
N ALA A 109 -0.01 9.03 -4.83
CA ALA A 109 1.06 9.26 -3.86
C ALA A 109 2.46 9.37 -4.49
#